data_AF-A0A8C0XQN2-F1
#
_entry.id   AF-A0A8C0XQN2-F1
#
_cell.length_a   1.000
_cell.length_b   1.000
_cell.length_c   1.000
_cell.angle_alpha   90.00
_cell.angle_beta   90.00
_cell.angle_gamma   90.00
#
_symmetry.space_group_name_H-M   'P 1'
#
loop_
_entity.id
_entity.type
_entity.pdbx_description
1 polymer ?
#
loop_
_entity_poly.entity_id
_entity_poly.type
_entity_poly.pdbx_seq_one_letter_code
_entity_poly.pdbx_strand_id
1 'polypeptide(L)'
;PDCGWGGMWQRMNRAAEEFYSRLLQEFNEEKKGICKDPFIYEADIQVQLISKSQPNPLKNILNENDSVFIVEKAAFEKEETSYVEEPPSEETAISDFSTGEAVGPFALPVGRARQIIGLYTMAHNPNMTHLKMNRPATALPPLWVRCDSSDPEGTCWLGAELITTNDGVAGIVLYVVTCKADKNYSVTLGNLKNSHKKRHHLSTVTARGFARYELFKSTVLDDTVIPSQTAITLDISWSPVDEILQIPPLSSTATLNIRVESGEPRGCLNHLHRELKFLLVLAEGVRTGVTEWLEPLEAKSAVELVQEFLNDLNKLDGFGDSTKKDTETMKHDTAAVDRSVLIIVRGDLDFAEQLWCKMSSSVVSYQDLVKCFTLVLQSLQRGDTQPWLHSGSNSLLSKLIHQSYHGAMDAVSLTGTVPLQMLLEIGLDKLKKDYISFFIGQELASLNHLEYFISPSVDIQEQVYRVQKLHHILEILVSCMLFIKPQHELLFSLTQSCIKYYKQNPLNEQHIFQLPVRPAAVKNLYQSEKPQKWKVEISSGQKKVKTVWQLSDISPVDHLDFHRPDVSELTLNGSLEERTSFISMVTCSQVHFK
;
A
#
# COMPACT_ATOMS: atom_id res chain seq x y z
N PRO A 1 -4.66 57.93 27.54
CA PRO A 1 -4.87 57.08 26.35
C PRO A 1 -3.54 56.83 25.63
N ASP A 2 -2.71 55.92 26.15
CA ASP A 2 -1.47 55.46 25.48
C ASP A 2 -0.84 54.20 26.14
N CYS A 3 -1.65 53.27 26.65
CA CYS A 3 -1.16 52.06 27.34
C CYS A 3 -1.60 50.73 26.72
N GLY A 4 -2.10 50.71 25.47
CA GLY A 4 -2.60 49.49 24.81
C GLY A 4 -1.61 48.83 23.84
N TRP A 5 -0.79 49.62 23.14
CA TRP A 5 -0.09 49.15 21.94
C TRP A 5 1.30 48.57 22.22
N GLY A 6 2.05 49.14 23.18
CA GLY A 6 3.42 48.68 23.50
C GLY A 6 3.48 47.28 24.12
N GLY A 7 2.49 46.92 24.96
CA GLY A 7 2.43 45.59 25.58
C GLY A 7 2.01 44.48 24.62
N MET A 8 1.21 44.80 23.59
CA MET A 8 0.76 43.84 22.58
C MET A 8 1.91 43.38 21.68
N TRP A 9 2.75 44.32 21.22
CA TRP A 9 3.92 44.02 20.38
C TRP A 9 4.99 43.22 21.12
N GLN A 10 5.23 43.51 22.41
CA GLN A 10 6.18 42.73 23.20
C GLN A 10 5.75 41.26 23.37
N ARG A 11 4.45 41.02 23.57
CA ARG A 11 3.90 39.66 23.65
C ARG A 11 4.04 38.91 22.32
N MET A 12 3.74 39.56 21.20
CA MET A 12 3.89 38.97 19.87
C MET A 12 5.35 38.65 19.52
N ASN A 13 6.28 39.54 19.85
CA ASN A 13 7.72 39.31 19.63
C ASN A 13 8.20 38.09 20.42
N ARG A 14 7.83 38.01 21.71
CA ARG A 14 8.19 36.86 22.54
C ARG A 14 7.58 35.56 22.01
N ALA A 15 6.31 35.57 21.60
CA ALA A 15 5.66 34.40 21.02
C ALA A 15 6.37 33.92 19.72
N ALA A 16 6.83 34.85 18.89
CA ALA A 16 7.58 34.50 17.67
C ALA A 16 8.94 33.86 17.99
N GLU A 17 9.65 34.37 19.00
CA GLU A 17 10.91 33.80 19.49
C GLU A 17 10.72 32.39 20.08
N GLU A 18 9.71 32.22 20.93
CA GLU A 18 9.37 30.94 21.57
C GLU A 18 8.98 29.90 20.52
N PHE A 19 8.10 30.27 19.58
CA PHE A 19 7.65 29.39 18.52
C PHE A 19 8.82 28.93 17.63
N TYR A 20 9.67 29.85 17.19
CA TYR A 20 10.85 29.49 16.41
C TYR A 20 11.81 28.58 17.16
N SER A 21 12.07 28.87 18.44
CA SER A 21 13.01 28.07 19.24
C SER A 21 12.53 26.63 19.37
N ARG A 22 11.22 26.42 19.51
CA ARG A 22 10.59 25.08 19.53
C ARG A 22 10.71 24.38 18.18
N LEU A 23 10.38 25.04 17.07
CA LEU A 23 10.53 24.45 15.74
C LEU A 23 11.99 24.11 15.41
N LEU A 24 12.94 24.99 15.78
CA LEU A 24 14.36 24.76 15.58
C LEU A 24 14.88 23.58 16.40
N GLN A 25 14.37 23.40 17.62
CA GLN A 25 14.70 22.24 18.44
C GLN A 25 14.30 20.94 17.75
N GLU A 26 13.04 20.82 17.33
CA GLU A 26 12.54 19.62 16.62
C GLU A 26 13.32 19.35 15.33
N PHE A 27 13.58 20.38 14.52
CA PHE A 27 14.36 20.24 13.29
C PHE A 27 15.79 19.75 13.55
N ASN A 28 16.42 20.19 14.64
CA ASN A 28 17.76 19.75 15.01
C ASN A 28 17.77 18.33 15.60
N GLU A 29 16.69 17.90 16.24
CA GLU A 29 16.53 16.56 16.79
C GLU A 29 16.24 15.53 15.68
N GLU A 30 15.38 15.88 14.71
CA GLU A 30 15.15 15.08 13.52
C GLU A 30 16.45 14.85 12.73
N LYS A 31 17.29 15.88 12.58
CA LYS A 31 18.63 15.75 11.96
C LYS A 31 19.57 14.79 12.69
N LYS A 32 19.34 14.55 13.99
CA LYS A 32 20.09 13.56 14.79
C LYS A 32 19.50 12.16 14.70
N GLY A 33 18.44 11.96 13.91
CA GLY A 33 17.73 10.69 13.76
C GLY A 33 16.75 10.38 14.88
N ILE A 34 16.40 11.37 15.71
CA ILE A 34 15.44 11.20 16.80
C ILE A 34 14.07 11.62 16.26
N CYS A 35 13.24 10.64 15.91
CA CYS A 35 11.84 10.88 15.55
C CYS A 35 11.04 11.07 16.83
N LYS A 36 10.38 12.22 17.00
CA LYS A 36 9.53 12.51 18.16
C LYS A 36 8.06 12.58 17.78
N ASP A 37 7.21 12.27 18.76
CA ASP A 37 5.78 12.50 18.70
C ASP A 37 5.48 14.01 18.52
N PRO A 38 4.29 14.38 18.01
CA PRO A 38 3.89 15.78 17.91
C PRO A 38 4.05 16.50 19.25
N PHE A 39 4.67 17.68 19.25
CA PHE A 39 4.80 18.48 20.47
C PHE A 39 3.64 19.45 20.61
N ILE A 40 3.18 19.65 21.84
CA ILE A 40 2.18 20.67 22.18
C ILE A 40 2.90 22.02 22.26
N TYR A 41 2.47 22.98 21.44
CA TYR A 41 2.97 24.35 21.45
C TYR A 41 2.15 25.23 22.41
N GLU A 42 0.82 25.14 22.29
CA GLU A 42 -0.16 25.74 23.20
C GLU A 42 -1.23 24.70 23.53
N ALA A 43 -2.05 24.93 24.56
CA ALA A 43 -2.99 23.93 25.08
C ALA A 43 -3.78 23.21 23.96
N ASP A 44 -4.25 23.92 22.95
CA ASP A 44 -5.05 23.38 21.85
C ASP A 44 -4.28 23.17 20.53
N ILE A 45 -2.96 23.38 20.49
CA ILE A 45 -2.17 23.35 19.24
C ILE A 45 -1.00 22.38 19.38
N GLN A 46 -0.96 21.39 18.49
CA GLN A 46 0.16 20.48 18.32
C GLN A 46 0.87 20.70 16.99
N VAL A 47 2.16 20.41 16.96
CA VAL A 47 3.02 20.56 15.78
C VAL A 47 3.83 19.29 15.58
N GLN A 48 3.84 18.78 14.36
CA GLN A 48 4.62 17.61 13.95
C GLN A 48 5.51 17.94 12.76
N LEU A 49 6.76 17.47 12.80
CA LEU A 49 7.66 17.53 11.65
C LEU A 49 7.58 16.21 10.87
N ILE A 50 7.08 16.28 9.64
CA ILE A 50 6.96 15.12 8.75
C ILE A 50 8.22 15.01 7.90
N SER A 51 8.87 13.86 8.01
CA SER A 51 10.09 13.49 7.28
C SER A 51 9.81 12.58 6.08
N LYS A 52 10.83 12.27 5.27
CA LYS A 52 10.71 11.43 4.06
C LYS A 52 10.08 10.05 4.29
N SER A 53 10.19 9.49 5.49
CA SER A 53 9.70 8.15 5.82
C SER A 53 8.23 8.13 6.26
N GLN A 54 7.62 9.29 6.52
CA GLN A 54 6.24 9.38 7.01
C GLN A 54 5.24 9.75 5.90
N PRO A 55 3.96 9.33 6.01
CA PRO A 55 2.90 9.79 5.13
C PRO A 55 2.76 11.31 5.22
N ASN A 56 2.88 12.00 4.09
CA ASN A 56 2.73 13.46 4.04
C ASN A 56 1.31 13.82 3.57
N PRO A 57 0.46 14.43 4.42
CA PRO A 57 -0.92 14.82 4.08
C PRO A 57 -1.01 15.72 2.85
N LEU A 58 0.03 16.50 2.57
CA LEU A 58 0.05 17.44 1.45
C LEU A 58 0.30 16.75 0.10
N LYS A 59 0.72 15.47 0.05
CA LYS A 59 0.93 14.74 -1.22
C LYS A 59 -0.32 14.70 -2.10
N ASN A 60 -1.50 14.78 -1.49
CA ASN A 60 -2.78 14.82 -2.20
C ASN A 60 -3.05 16.15 -2.91
N ILE A 61 -2.33 17.22 -2.55
CA ILE A 61 -2.57 18.59 -3.01
C ILE A 61 -1.34 19.13 -3.75
N LEU A 62 -0.13 18.87 -3.23
CA LEU A 62 1.16 19.33 -3.73
C LEU A 62 2.15 18.17 -3.89
N ASN A 63 2.95 18.21 -4.96
CA ASN A 63 3.91 17.15 -5.28
C ASN A 63 5.29 17.33 -4.62
N GLU A 64 5.49 18.38 -3.83
CA GLU A 64 6.82 18.88 -3.49
C GLU A 64 6.88 19.23 -2.00
N ASN A 65 7.57 18.41 -1.19
CA ASN A 65 8.43 18.80 -0.06
C ASN A 65 8.97 17.56 0.69
N ASP A 66 10.27 17.57 0.95
CA ASP A 66 11.02 16.47 1.59
C ASP A 66 10.88 16.44 3.12
N SER A 67 10.62 17.60 3.73
CA SER A 67 10.31 17.78 5.15
C SER A 67 9.32 18.94 5.31
N VAL A 68 8.36 18.82 6.21
CA VAL A 68 7.32 19.84 6.42
C VAL A 68 6.79 19.81 7.85
N PHE A 69 6.58 20.98 8.46
CA PHE A 69 5.85 21.06 9.72
C PHE A 69 4.34 21.11 9.45
N ILE A 70 3.59 20.24 10.12
CA ILE A 70 2.12 20.25 10.15
C ILE A 70 1.67 20.74 11.53
N VAL A 71 0.81 21.75 11.53
CA VAL A 71 0.16 22.30 12.71
C VAL A 71 -1.31 21.95 12.67
N GLU A 72 -1.82 21.46 13.79
CA GLU A 72 -3.20 21.05 13.93
C GLU A 72 -3.71 21.22 15.36
N LYS A 73 -5.01 21.02 15.56
CA LYS A 73 -5.62 21.11 16.88
C LYS A 73 -5.35 19.83 17.67
N ALA A 74 -4.92 19.99 18.92
CA ALA A 74 -4.68 18.86 19.82
C ALA A 74 -5.99 18.12 20.13
N ALA A 75 -6.00 16.80 19.97
CA ALA A 75 -7.11 15.94 20.40
C ALA A 75 -6.97 15.70 21.91
N PHE A 76 -7.87 16.29 22.70
CA PHE A 76 -8.03 15.87 24.09
C PHE A 76 -9.01 14.71 24.13
N GLU A 77 -8.59 13.56 24.67
CA GLU A 77 -9.54 12.59 25.19
C GLU A 77 -10.45 13.34 26.18
N LYS A 78 -11.76 13.30 25.95
CA LYS A 78 -12.72 13.96 26.83
C LYS A 78 -12.44 13.49 28.25
N GLU A 79 -12.09 14.41 29.15
CA GLU A 79 -12.09 14.14 30.59
C GLU A 79 -13.44 13.55 30.96
N GLU A 80 -13.42 12.29 31.43
CA GLU A 80 -14.56 11.69 32.12
C GLU A 80 -14.89 12.60 33.30
N THR A 81 -15.88 13.48 33.13
CA THR A 81 -16.46 14.19 34.26
C THR A 81 -17.14 13.16 35.14
N SER A 82 -16.46 12.77 36.21
CA SER A 82 -16.99 11.96 37.30
C SER A 82 -18.16 12.69 37.96
N TYR A 83 -19.37 12.51 37.43
CA TYR A 83 -20.60 12.71 38.18
C TYR A 83 -20.99 11.36 38.77
N VAL A 84 -20.78 11.23 40.07
CA VAL A 84 -21.36 10.16 40.89
C VAL A 84 -22.85 10.47 41.01
N GLU A 85 -23.69 9.73 40.29
CA GLU A 85 -25.09 9.53 40.67
C GLU A 85 -25.35 8.03 40.79
N GLU A 86 -25.95 7.65 41.93
CA GLU A 86 -26.33 6.29 42.31
C GLU A 86 -27.35 5.68 41.33
N PRO A 87 -27.39 4.34 41.16
CA PRO A 87 -28.21 3.71 40.14
C PRO A 87 -29.67 3.56 40.60
N PRO A 88 -30.63 3.61 39.67
CA PRO A 88 -31.80 2.77 39.79
C PRO A 88 -32.01 1.87 38.56
N SER A 89 -32.15 0.58 38.88
CA SER A 89 -32.98 -0.47 38.27
C SER A 89 -32.92 -0.76 36.76
N GLU A 90 -32.67 -2.04 36.51
CA GLU A 90 -32.81 -2.81 35.27
C GLU A 90 -34.10 -2.49 34.48
N GLU A 91 -33.95 -2.14 33.19
CA GLU A 91 -34.72 -2.70 32.07
C GLU A 91 -34.16 -2.17 30.73
N THR A 92 -33.63 -3.09 29.92
CA THR A 92 -33.41 -2.99 28.45
C THR A 92 -32.87 -1.67 27.88
N ALA A 93 -31.55 -1.60 27.72
CA ALA A 93 -30.92 -0.76 26.70
C ALA A 93 -29.79 -1.53 26.01
N ILE A 94 -29.92 -1.63 24.69
CA ILE A 94 -28.97 -2.23 23.76
C ILE A 94 -27.65 -1.47 23.92
N SER A 95 -26.61 -2.16 24.37
CA SER A 95 -25.26 -1.62 24.47
C SER A 95 -24.64 -1.53 23.08
N ASP A 96 -24.78 -0.37 22.45
CA ASP A 96 -23.95 0.02 21.32
C ASP A 96 -22.51 0.23 21.83
N PHE A 97 -21.73 -0.84 21.84
CA PHE A 97 -20.28 -0.76 21.91
C PHE A 97 -19.77 -0.20 20.57
N SER A 98 -19.74 1.14 20.44
CA SER A 98 -18.92 1.76 19.40
C SER A 98 -17.45 1.60 19.80
N THR A 99 -16.82 0.58 19.23
CA THR A 99 -15.37 0.48 19.09
C THR A 99 -14.85 1.81 18.54
N GLY A 100 -13.86 2.38 19.23
CA GLY A 100 -13.30 3.69 18.92
C GLY A 100 -12.96 3.86 17.45
N GLU A 101 -13.76 4.67 16.76
CA GLU A 101 -13.34 5.29 15.51
C GLU A 101 -12.08 6.11 15.81
N ALA A 102 -11.01 5.83 15.06
CA ALA A 102 -9.81 6.65 15.11
C ALA A 102 -10.21 8.09 14.78
N VAL A 103 -10.26 8.93 15.82
CA VAL A 103 -10.66 10.33 15.69
C VAL A 103 -9.68 11.01 14.74
N GLY A 104 -10.17 11.39 13.56
CA GLY A 104 -9.38 12.01 12.51
C GLY A 104 -8.71 13.31 12.97
N PRO A 105 -7.71 13.80 12.22
CA PRO A 105 -6.99 15.02 12.58
C PRO A 105 -7.92 16.24 12.64
N PHE A 106 -7.71 17.13 13.62
CA PHE A 106 -8.57 18.29 13.86
C PHE A 106 -7.98 19.59 13.29
N ALA A 107 -8.83 20.37 12.65
CA ALA A 107 -8.47 21.65 12.06
C ALA A 107 -8.51 22.82 13.08
N LEU A 108 -7.71 23.86 12.82
CA LEU A 108 -7.77 25.12 13.55
C LEU A 108 -8.66 26.14 12.83
N PRO A 109 -9.29 27.09 13.55
CA PRO A 109 -9.95 28.23 12.93
C PRO A 109 -8.98 29.02 12.04
N VAL A 110 -9.43 29.44 10.84
CA VAL A 110 -8.59 30.15 9.86
C VAL A 110 -7.90 31.38 10.47
N GLY A 111 -8.59 32.11 11.35
CA GLY A 111 -8.00 33.25 12.07
C GLY A 111 -6.81 32.86 12.94
N ARG A 112 -6.89 31.71 13.62
CA ARG A 112 -5.81 31.16 14.45
C ARG A 112 -4.65 30.67 13.60
N ALA A 113 -4.94 29.96 12.51
CA ALA A 113 -3.92 29.52 11.56
C ALA A 113 -3.12 30.70 10.97
N ARG A 114 -3.78 31.82 10.62
CA ARG A 114 -3.09 33.04 10.17
C ARG A 114 -2.15 33.63 11.23
N GLN A 115 -2.51 33.57 12.51
CA GLN A 115 -1.63 34.02 13.59
C GLN A 115 -0.35 33.18 13.66
N ILE A 116 -0.47 31.85 13.56
CA ILE A 116 0.68 30.93 13.56
C ILE A 116 1.59 31.15 12.35
N ILE A 117 1.01 31.29 11.15
CA ILE A 117 1.77 31.66 9.93
C ILE A 117 2.46 33.02 10.10
N GLY A 118 1.80 33.97 10.78
CA GLY A 118 2.36 35.27 11.14
C GLY A 118 3.57 35.16 12.07
N LEU A 119 3.49 34.35 13.14
CA LEU A 119 4.61 34.09 14.05
C LEU A 119 5.81 33.50 13.31
N TYR A 120 5.57 32.50 12.46
CA TYR A 120 6.61 31.89 11.62
C TYR A 120 7.26 32.91 10.69
N THR A 121 6.46 33.75 10.05
CA THR A 121 6.94 34.80 9.14
C THR A 121 7.78 35.83 9.88
N MET A 122 7.32 36.30 11.05
CA MET A 122 8.04 37.28 11.87
C MET A 122 9.38 36.74 12.36
N ALA A 123 9.42 35.49 12.82
CA ALA A 123 10.64 34.87 13.32
C ALA A 123 11.76 34.75 12.26
N HIS A 124 11.40 34.63 10.98
CA HIS A 124 12.35 34.50 9.87
C HIS A 124 12.60 35.82 9.13
N ASN A 125 11.93 36.91 9.52
CA ASN A 125 12.11 38.20 8.88
C ASN A 125 13.37 38.92 9.43
N PRO A 126 14.42 39.15 8.60
CA PRO A 126 15.64 39.81 9.05
C PRO A 126 15.41 41.25 9.54
N ASN A 127 14.31 41.89 9.15
CA ASN A 127 13.97 43.24 9.59
C ASN A 127 13.40 43.29 11.02
N MET A 128 13.06 42.14 11.62
CA MET A 128 12.57 42.07 13.01
C MET A 128 13.74 42.14 14.00
N THR A 129 14.27 43.34 14.22
CA THR A 129 15.46 43.60 15.07
C THR A 129 15.20 43.45 16.57
N HIS A 130 13.93 43.48 16.99
CA HIS A 130 13.54 43.31 18.39
C HIS A 130 13.51 41.87 18.86
N LEU A 131 13.72 40.90 17.96
CA LEU A 131 13.75 39.48 18.30
C LEU A 131 15.15 39.08 18.80
N LYS A 132 15.22 38.47 19.99
CA LYS A 132 16.45 37.98 20.65
C LYS A 132 16.95 36.66 20.05
N MET A 133 17.17 36.63 18.74
CA MET A 133 17.57 35.43 18.00
C MET A 133 19.01 35.56 17.52
N ASN A 134 19.80 34.49 17.60
CA ASN A 134 21.15 34.45 17.03
C ASN A 134 21.05 34.60 15.51
N ARG A 135 21.56 35.71 14.96
CA ARG A 135 21.54 35.98 13.52
C ARG A 135 22.80 35.42 12.85
N PRO A 136 22.69 34.82 11.65
CA PRO A 136 21.48 34.66 10.83
C PRO A 136 20.57 33.52 11.32
N ALA A 137 19.24 33.73 11.22
CA ALA A 137 18.27 32.69 11.54
C ALA A 137 18.40 31.50 10.57
N THR A 138 18.43 30.29 11.11
CA THR A 138 18.45 29.05 10.31
C THR A 138 17.14 28.94 9.54
N ALA A 139 17.21 28.66 8.24
CA ALA A 139 16.04 28.41 7.41
C ALA A 139 15.40 27.08 7.82
N LEU A 140 14.16 27.15 8.31
CA LEU A 140 13.38 26.00 8.73
C LEU A 140 12.56 25.41 7.56
N PRO A 141 12.16 24.12 7.66
CA PRO A 141 11.18 23.51 6.76
C PRO A 141 9.89 24.32 6.61
N PRO A 142 9.17 24.19 5.48
CA PRO A 142 7.88 24.84 5.29
C PRO A 142 6.89 24.51 6.41
N LEU A 143 6.06 25.47 6.81
CA LEU A 143 5.04 25.32 7.83
C LEU A 143 3.66 25.29 7.19
N TRP A 144 2.84 24.30 7.54
CA TRP A 144 1.48 24.13 7.04
C TRP A 144 0.50 23.94 8.20
N VAL A 145 -0.67 24.58 8.12
CA VAL A 145 -1.69 24.56 9.17
C VAL A 145 -3.01 24.04 8.61
N ARG A 146 -3.59 23.01 9.25
CA ARG A 146 -4.93 22.50 8.95
C ARG A 146 -5.98 23.55 9.33
N CYS A 147 -6.88 23.89 8.41
CA CYS A 147 -7.88 24.95 8.59
C CYS A 147 -9.31 24.42 8.46
N ASP A 148 -10.21 24.93 9.29
CA ASP A 148 -11.60 24.44 9.41
C ASP A 148 -12.56 24.88 8.29
N SER A 149 -12.08 25.64 7.30
CA SER A 149 -12.89 26.20 6.21
C SER A 149 -14.05 27.10 6.67
N SER A 150 -13.97 27.65 7.90
CA SER A 150 -14.99 28.56 8.44
C SER A 150 -15.03 29.93 7.78
N ASP A 151 -14.02 30.28 6.98
CA ASP A 151 -13.96 31.55 6.26
C ASP A 151 -14.79 31.49 4.96
N PRO A 152 -15.22 32.65 4.41
CA PRO A 152 -16.07 32.69 3.21
C PRO A 152 -15.45 32.02 1.97
N GLU A 153 -14.12 31.91 1.92
CA GLU A 153 -13.41 31.29 0.80
C GLU A 153 -13.30 29.75 0.93
N GLY A 154 -13.53 29.19 2.13
CA GLY A 154 -13.42 27.75 2.39
C GLY A 154 -11.98 27.27 2.44
N THR A 155 -11.14 27.98 3.19
CA THR A 155 -9.70 27.71 3.35
C THR A 155 -9.48 26.48 4.21
N CYS A 156 -8.91 25.43 3.61
CA CYS A 156 -8.60 24.16 4.27
C CYS A 156 -7.12 24.03 4.65
N TRP A 157 -6.22 24.77 4.01
CA TRP A 157 -4.83 24.85 4.43
C TRP A 157 -4.24 26.25 4.25
N LEU A 158 -3.35 26.61 5.18
CA LEU A 158 -2.43 27.73 5.03
C LEU A 158 -0.99 27.22 5.11
N GLY A 159 -0.14 27.66 4.18
CA GLY A 159 1.26 27.26 4.10
C GLY A 159 2.21 28.44 4.06
N ALA A 160 3.44 28.24 4.52
CA ALA A 160 4.51 29.23 4.53
C ALA A 160 5.85 28.57 4.18
N GLU A 161 6.47 28.99 3.07
CA GLU A 161 7.77 28.48 2.60
C GLU A 161 8.78 29.61 2.44
N LEU A 162 9.98 29.44 3.01
CA LEU A 162 11.03 30.45 2.95
C LEU A 162 11.69 30.51 1.57
N ILE A 163 12.06 31.73 1.15
CA ILE A 163 12.90 31.99 0.00
C ILE A 163 14.28 32.33 0.52
N THR A 164 15.23 31.42 0.31
CA THR A 164 16.62 31.60 0.73
C THR A 164 17.50 31.98 -0.45
N THR A 165 18.39 32.93 -0.22
CA THR A 165 19.51 33.30 -1.12
C THR A 165 20.82 32.96 -0.42
N ASN A 166 21.95 33.11 -1.12
CA ASN A 166 23.28 32.86 -0.52
C ASN A 166 23.53 33.72 0.74
N ASP A 167 22.87 34.87 0.85
CA ASP A 167 23.01 35.84 1.95
C ASP A 167 21.99 35.63 3.10
N GLY A 168 21.16 34.59 3.03
CA GLY A 168 20.15 34.26 4.05
C GLY A 168 18.71 34.27 3.53
N VAL A 169 17.74 34.39 4.45
CA VAL A 169 16.30 34.42 4.11
C VAL A 169 15.94 35.75 3.45
N ALA A 170 15.55 35.71 2.18
CA ALA A 170 15.22 36.87 1.34
C ALA A 170 13.70 37.13 1.23
N GLY A 171 12.87 36.19 1.69
CA GLY A 171 11.42 36.32 1.61
C GLY A 171 10.70 35.04 2.01
N ILE A 172 9.40 35.03 1.73
CA ILE A 172 8.49 33.94 2.03
C ILE A 172 7.41 33.81 0.96
N VAL A 173 6.98 32.59 0.67
CA VAL A 173 5.81 32.27 -0.13
C VAL A 173 4.71 31.80 0.81
N LEU A 174 3.57 32.50 0.77
CA LEU A 174 2.38 32.15 1.54
C LEU A 174 1.41 31.41 0.63
N TYR A 175 1.01 30.20 1.01
CA TYR A 175 0.06 29.37 0.29
C TYR A 175 -1.32 29.41 0.95
N VAL A 176 -2.36 29.41 0.12
CA VAL A 176 -3.75 29.25 0.53
C VAL A 176 -4.33 28.11 -0.29
N VAL A 177 -4.93 27.13 0.38
CA VAL A 177 -5.65 26.03 -0.26
C VAL A 177 -7.12 26.11 0.13
N THR A 178 -7.98 26.08 -0.87
CA THR A 178 -9.43 25.98 -0.70
C THR A 178 -9.92 24.66 -1.26
N CYS A 179 -10.91 24.03 -0.63
CA CYS A 179 -11.53 22.81 -1.12
C CYS A 179 -13.06 22.92 -1.04
N LYS A 180 -13.75 22.59 -2.14
CA LYS A 180 -15.21 22.63 -2.23
C LYS A 180 -15.72 21.34 -2.85
N ALA A 181 -16.79 20.80 -2.27
CA ALA A 181 -17.58 19.73 -2.89
C ALA A 181 -18.68 20.39 -3.74
N ASP A 182 -18.59 20.25 -5.06
CA ASP A 182 -19.56 20.85 -5.99
C ASP A 182 -19.73 19.96 -7.22
N LYS A 183 -20.96 19.88 -7.73
CA LYS A 183 -21.29 19.19 -8.97
C LYS A 183 -20.97 20.04 -10.20
N ASN A 184 -20.94 21.37 -10.07
CA ASN A 184 -20.72 22.29 -11.18
C ASN A 184 -19.42 23.06 -11.00
N TYR A 185 -18.46 22.87 -11.91
CA TYR A 185 -17.25 23.68 -11.98
C TYR A 185 -17.22 24.52 -13.25
N SER A 186 -17.01 25.82 -13.11
CA SER A 186 -16.87 26.77 -14.22
C SER A 186 -15.49 27.43 -14.16
N VAL A 187 -14.45 26.62 -14.40
CA VAL A 187 -13.07 27.12 -14.48
C VAL A 187 -12.56 27.05 -15.92
N THR A 188 -11.86 28.09 -16.36
CA THR A 188 -11.21 28.13 -17.67
C THR A 188 -9.71 28.32 -17.49
N LEU A 189 -8.90 27.61 -18.29
CA LEU A 189 -7.44 27.70 -18.21
C LEU A 189 -6.93 29.13 -18.39
N GLY A 190 -7.57 29.90 -19.28
CA GLY A 190 -7.27 31.31 -19.51
C GLY A 190 -7.43 32.16 -18.24
N ASN A 191 -8.49 31.93 -17.47
CA ASN A 191 -8.75 32.66 -16.22
C ASN A 191 -7.71 32.33 -15.16
N LEU A 192 -7.31 31.06 -15.03
CA LEU A 192 -6.25 30.66 -14.10
C LEU A 192 -4.90 31.27 -14.50
N LYS A 193 -4.52 31.19 -15.79
CA LYS A 193 -3.29 31.81 -16.32
C LYS A 193 -3.27 33.32 -16.08
N ASN A 194 -4.38 34.02 -16.37
CA ASN A 194 -4.50 35.46 -16.18
C ASN A 194 -4.47 35.86 -14.70
N SER A 195 -5.13 35.10 -13.83
CA SER A 195 -5.12 35.36 -12.38
C SER A 195 -3.72 35.19 -11.80
N HIS A 196 -2.99 34.15 -12.21
CA HIS A 196 -1.60 33.94 -11.82
C HIS A 196 -0.69 35.08 -12.31
N LYS A 197 -0.81 35.48 -13.59
CA LYS A 197 -0.05 36.61 -14.16
C LYS A 197 -0.32 37.91 -13.42
N LYS A 198 -1.58 38.21 -13.12
CA LYS A 198 -1.97 39.42 -12.38
C LYS A 198 -1.42 39.41 -10.96
N ARG A 199 -1.52 38.28 -10.26
CA ARG A 199 -1.07 38.14 -8.86
C ARG A 199 0.45 38.32 -8.71
N HIS A 200 1.23 37.85 -9.67
CA HIS A 200 2.70 37.84 -9.59
C HIS A 200 3.38 38.82 -10.56
N HIS A 201 2.62 39.65 -11.27
CA HIS A 201 3.13 40.61 -12.26
C HIS A 201 4.03 40.00 -13.34
N LEU A 202 3.59 38.88 -13.93
CA LEU A 202 4.35 38.09 -14.90
C LEU A 202 3.83 38.25 -16.33
N SER A 203 4.73 38.18 -17.31
CA SER A 203 4.39 38.21 -18.75
C SER A 203 4.09 36.82 -19.31
N THR A 204 4.86 35.81 -18.90
CA THR A 204 4.76 34.42 -19.40
C THR A 204 4.50 33.44 -18.26
N VAL A 205 3.74 32.38 -18.57
CA VAL A 205 3.41 31.28 -17.65
C VAL A 205 3.39 29.97 -18.43
N THR A 206 3.78 28.89 -17.78
CA THR A 206 3.68 27.52 -18.29
C THR A 206 2.62 26.76 -17.53
N ALA A 207 1.96 25.80 -18.18
CA ALA A 207 0.97 24.93 -17.55
C ALA A 207 1.38 23.47 -17.71
N ARG A 208 1.37 22.72 -16.60
CA ARG A 208 1.68 21.29 -16.52
C ARG A 208 0.44 20.53 -16.04
N GLY A 209 0.09 19.46 -16.74
CA GLY A 209 -1.05 18.61 -16.43
C GLY A 209 -0.61 17.37 -15.66
N PHE A 210 -1.51 16.86 -14.83
CA PHE A 210 -1.40 15.59 -14.15
C PHE A 210 -2.78 14.93 -14.07
N ALA A 211 -2.86 13.65 -14.34
CA ALA A 211 -4.07 12.86 -14.18
C ALA A 211 -3.73 11.51 -13.52
N ARG A 212 -4.59 11.05 -12.63
CA ARG A 212 -4.53 9.73 -12.01
C ARG A 212 -5.79 8.96 -12.36
N TYR A 213 -5.59 7.75 -12.83
CA TYR A 213 -6.65 6.79 -13.15
C TYR A 213 -6.52 5.60 -12.20
N GLU A 214 -7.61 5.23 -11.56
CA GLU A 214 -7.68 4.05 -10.70
C GLU A 214 -8.10 2.86 -11.57
N LEU A 215 -7.19 1.91 -11.77
CA LEU A 215 -7.41 0.78 -12.67
C LEU A 215 -8.05 -0.40 -11.95
N PHE A 216 -7.66 -0.60 -10.69
CA PHE A 216 -8.22 -1.62 -9.83
C PHE A 216 -8.95 -0.96 -8.66
N LYS A 217 -10.23 -1.29 -8.50
CA LYS A 217 -11.07 -0.90 -7.36
C LYS A 217 -11.42 -2.15 -6.59
N SER A 218 -11.05 -2.22 -5.30
CA SER A 218 -11.65 -3.20 -4.41
C SER A 218 -13.15 -2.90 -4.34
N THR A 219 -13.98 -3.81 -4.83
CA THR A 219 -15.42 -3.70 -4.65
C THR A 219 -15.75 -4.17 -3.24
N VAL A 220 -16.07 -3.22 -2.37
CA VAL A 220 -16.73 -3.47 -1.08
C VAL A 220 -18.12 -3.99 -1.39
N LEU A 221 -18.22 -5.27 -1.71
CA LEU A 221 -19.48 -5.93 -2.05
C LEU A 221 -20.00 -6.81 -0.90
N ASP A 222 -19.33 -6.82 0.26
CA ASP A 222 -19.82 -7.46 1.48
C ASP A 222 -19.40 -6.61 2.69
N ASP A 223 -20.37 -6.16 3.49
CA ASP A 223 -20.22 -5.34 4.71
C ASP A 223 -19.45 -6.03 5.86
N THR A 224 -18.75 -7.13 5.60
CA THR A 224 -18.03 -7.93 6.61
C THR A 224 -16.56 -8.14 6.32
N VAL A 225 -16.01 -7.62 5.21
CA VAL A 225 -14.59 -7.79 4.86
C VAL A 225 -13.88 -6.44 4.84
N ILE A 226 -12.75 -6.37 5.55
CA ILE A 226 -11.81 -5.24 5.52
C ILE A 226 -11.54 -4.88 4.04
N PRO A 227 -11.68 -3.61 3.62
CA PRO A 227 -11.45 -3.24 2.23
C PRO A 227 -10.01 -3.60 1.83
N SER A 228 -9.87 -4.36 0.74
CA SER A 228 -8.56 -4.75 0.20
C SER A 228 -7.71 -3.51 -0.05
N GLN A 229 -6.49 -3.52 0.47
CA GLN A 229 -5.55 -2.41 0.33
C GLN A 229 -4.83 -2.43 -1.04
N THR A 230 -5.11 -3.44 -1.87
CA THR A 230 -4.61 -3.54 -3.24
C THR A 230 -5.05 -2.33 -4.06
N ALA A 231 -4.08 -1.60 -4.58
CA ALA A 231 -4.29 -0.38 -5.35
C ALA A 231 -3.35 -0.35 -6.56
N ILE A 232 -3.95 -0.28 -7.76
CA ILE A 232 -3.23 -0.13 -9.02
C ILE A 232 -3.71 1.16 -9.67
N THR A 233 -2.83 2.15 -9.76
CA THR A 233 -3.15 3.47 -10.34
C THR A 233 -2.19 3.84 -11.46
N LEU A 234 -2.71 4.52 -12.47
CA LEU A 234 -1.93 5.07 -13.58
C LEU A 234 -1.84 6.59 -13.42
N ASP A 235 -0.62 7.08 -13.16
CA ASP A 235 -0.30 8.50 -13.08
C ASP A 235 0.26 8.97 -14.42
N ILE A 236 -0.32 10.01 -15.01
CA ILE A 236 0.11 10.60 -16.27
C ILE A 236 0.38 12.08 -16.06
N SER A 237 1.53 12.56 -16.53
CA SER A 237 1.90 13.98 -16.48
C SER A 237 2.37 14.48 -17.84
N TRP A 238 2.03 15.73 -18.17
CA TRP A 238 2.35 16.31 -19.47
C TRP A 238 2.48 17.82 -19.42
N SER A 239 3.12 18.38 -20.44
CA SER A 239 3.29 19.82 -20.63
C SER A 239 3.53 20.09 -22.12
N PRO A 240 2.93 21.14 -22.70
CA PRO A 240 2.00 22.09 -22.09
C PRO A 240 0.57 21.54 -21.90
N VAL A 241 -0.26 22.29 -21.19
CA VAL A 241 -1.73 22.10 -21.11
C VAL A 241 -2.43 23.22 -21.89
N ASP A 242 -3.37 22.80 -22.74
CA ASP A 242 -4.16 23.64 -23.64
C ASP A 242 -5.58 23.83 -23.11
N GLU A 243 -6.19 22.78 -22.52
CA GLU A 243 -7.55 22.79 -22.01
C GLU A 243 -7.67 22.11 -20.64
N ILE A 244 -8.60 22.60 -19.81
CA ILE A 244 -8.94 21.96 -18.54
C ILE A 244 -9.67 20.65 -18.83
N LEU A 245 -9.27 19.58 -18.14
CA LEU A 245 -9.75 18.22 -18.37
C LEU A 245 -9.42 17.65 -19.76
N GLN A 246 -8.41 18.21 -20.44
CA GLN A 246 -7.89 17.56 -21.64
C GLN A 246 -7.41 16.15 -21.32
N ILE A 247 -7.66 15.23 -22.25
CA ILE A 247 -7.15 13.87 -22.20
C ILE A 247 -5.62 13.94 -22.34
N PRO A 248 -4.86 13.24 -21.48
CA PRO A 248 -3.39 13.25 -21.57
C PRO A 248 -2.91 12.80 -22.96
N PRO A 249 -2.05 13.58 -23.65
CA PRO A 249 -1.56 13.23 -24.98
C PRO A 249 -0.67 11.98 -24.95
N LEU A 250 -0.50 11.30 -26.09
CA LEU A 250 0.35 10.10 -26.16
C LEU A 250 1.84 10.38 -25.93
N SER A 251 2.27 11.65 -26.05
CA SER A 251 3.62 12.13 -25.75
C SER A 251 3.87 12.39 -24.25
N SER A 252 2.89 12.13 -23.39
CA SER A 252 2.99 12.31 -21.94
C SER A 252 4.02 11.35 -21.30
N THR A 253 4.34 11.62 -20.04
CA THR A 253 5.04 10.66 -19.17
C THR A 253 4.01 9.94 -18.33
N ALA A 254 4.04 8.59 -18.29
CA ALA A 254 3.13 7.80 -17.49
C ALA A 254 3.86 6.82 -16.57
N THR A 255 3.28 6.53 -15.41
CA THR A 255 3.82 5.62 -14.40
C THR A 255 2.67 4.84 -13.78
N LEU A 256 2.80 3.51 -13.80
CA LEU A 256 1.89 2.60 -13.12
C LEU A 256 2.39 2.41 -11.68
N ASN A 257 1.58 2.78 -10.70
CA ASN A 257 1.84 2.56 -9.28
C ASN A 257 1.08 1.32 -8.82
N ILE A 258 1.79 0.36 -8.24
CA ILE A 258 1.27 -0.97 -7.92
C ILE A 258 1.53 -1.26 -6.45
N ARG A 259 0.45 -1.48 -5.70
CA ARG A 259 0.46 -2.00 -4.33
C ARG A 259 -0.51 -3.17 -4.28
N VAL A 260 -0.07 -4.31 -3.76
CA VAL A 260 -0.88 -5.53 -3.69
C VAL A 260 -0.77 -6.10 -2.29
N GLU A 261 -1.93 -6.37 -1.69
CA GLU A 261 -2.07 -7.08 -0.41
C GLU A 261 -2.10 -8.59 -0.68
N SER A 262 -1.44 -9.39 0.16
CA SER A 262 -1.36 -10.83 -0.05
C SER A 262 -2.63 -11.54 0.40
N GLY A 263 -3.05 -12.58 -0.34
CA GLY A 263 -4.14 -13.46 0.07
C GLY A 263 -5.55 -12.94 -0.19
N GLU A 264 -5.73 -12.08 -1.20
CA GLU A 264 -7.06 -11.57 -1.56
C GLU A 264 -8.02 -12.74 -1.89
N PRO A 265 -9.12 -12.94 -1.13
CA PRO A 265 -9.96 -14.16 -1.21
C PRO A 265 -10.64 -14.40 -2.55
N ARG A 266 -10.69 -13.39 -3.43
CA ARG A 266 -11.28 -13.46 -4.78
C ARG A 266 -10.21 -13.54 -5.88
N GLY A 267 -8.94 -13.72 -5.50
CA GLY A 267 -7.82 -13.82 -6.42
C GLY A 267 -7.77 -15.17 -7.15
N CYS A 268 -7.25 -15.19 -8.38
CA CYS A 268 -7.03 -16.45 -9.11
C CYS A 268 -5.89 -17.31 -8.53
N LEU A 269 -5.16 -16.78 -7.53
CA LEU A 269 -4.06 -17.44 -6.84
C LEU A 269 -4.48 -18.10 -5.51
N ASN A 270 -5.78 -18.14 -5.18
CA ASN A 270 -6.27 -18.68 -3.90
C ASN A 270 -5.71 -20.08 -3.56
N HIS A 271 -5.57 -20.96 -4.56
CA HIS A 271 -5.02 -22.29 -4.36
C HIS A 271 -3.54 -22.26 -3.93
N LEU A 272 -2.69 -21.50 -4.64
CA LEU A 272 -1.28 -21.31 -4.29
C LEU A 272 -1.11 -20.57 -2.97
N HIS A 273 -1.96 -19.58 -2.70
CA HIS A 273 -1.95 -18.84 -1.43
C HIS A 273 -2.28 -19.77 -0.26
N ARG A 274 -3.27 -20.64 -0.42
CA ARG A 274 -3.62 -21.64 0.58
C ARG A 274 -2.49 -22.63 0.84
N GLU A 275 -1.83 -23.12 -0.20
CA GLU A 275 -0.66 -23.98 -0.04
C GLU A 275 0.48 -23.27 0.69
N LEU A 276 0.73 -21.99 0.39
CA LEU A 276 1.68 -21.17 1.12
C LEU A 276 1.28 -21.01 2.59
N LYS A 277 0.00 -20.74 2.86
CA LYS A 277 -0.53 -20.64 4.24
C LYS A 277 -0.29 -21.93 5.02
N PHE A 278 -0.51 -23.09 4.38
CA PHE A 278 -0.23 -24.38 4.99
C PHE A 278 1.27 -24.59 5.24
N LEU A 279 2.13 -24.20 4.29
CA LEU A 279 3.58 -24.23 4.46
C LEU A 279 4.04 -23.40 5.68
N LEU A 280 3.43 -22.23 5.87
CA LEU A 280 3.73 -21.33 6.99
C LEU A 280 3.29 -21.91 8.34
N VAL A 281 2.13 -22.54 8.38
CA VAL A 281 1.65 -23.29 9.56
C VAL A 281 2.65 -24.39 9.94
N LEU A 282 3.18 -25.14 8.95
CA LEU A 282 4.21 -26.15 9.21
C LEU A 282 5.53 -25.54 9.69
N ALA A 283 5.98 -24.45 9.07
CA ALA A 283 7.20 -23.75 9.45
C ALA A 283 7.14 -23.24 10.89
N GLU A 284 6.00 -22.64 11.26
CA GLU A 284 5.72 -22.18 12.60
C GLU A 284 5.64 -23.34 13.59
N GLY A 285 5.00 -24.45 13.21
CA GLY A 285 4.97 -25.67 14.00
C GLY A 285 6.35 -26.27 14.28
N VAL A 286 7.25 -26.27 13.31
CA VAL A 286 8.65 -26.68 13.50
C VAL A 286 9.39 -25.73 14.45
N ARG A 287 9.08 -24.43 14.38
CA ARG A 287 9.74 -23.38 15.18
C ARG A 287 9.28 -23.36 16.63
N THR A 288 7.98 -23.50 16.90
CA THR A 288 7.38 -23.31 18.22
C THR A 288 6.91 -24.62 18.87
N GLY A 289 6.76 -25.69 18.09
CA GLY A 289 6.14 -26.94 18.53
C GLY A 289 4.60 -26.90 18.58
N VAL A 290 3.98 -25.77 18.21
CA VAL A 290 2.52 -25.61 18.19
C VAL A 290 2.06 -25.36 16.75
N THR A 291 1.07 -26.12 16.30
CA THR A 291 0.57 -26.04 14.91
C THR A 291 -0.92 -25.74 14.90
N GLU A 292 -1.27 -24.62 14.28
CA GLU A 292 -2.65 -24.22 14.02
C GLU A 292 -3.09 -24.76 12.66
N TRP A 293 -3.74 -25.92 12.67
CA TRP A 293 -4.14 -26.61 11.43
C TRP A 293 -5.22 -25.83 10.67
N LEU A 294 -5.11 -25.85 9.34
CA LEU A 294 -6.13 -25.27 8.47
C LEU A 294 -7.33 -26.19 8.35
N GLU A 295 -8.51 -25.61 8.09
CA GLU A 295 -9.72 -26.38 7.78
C GLU A 295 -9.50 -27.26 6.53
N PRO A 296 -9.94 -28.52 6.49
CA PRO A 296 -9.73 -29.38 5.32
C PRO A 296 -10.56 -28.93 4.10
N LEU A 297 -10.02 -29.14 2.89
CA LEU A 297 -10.77 -29.00 1.63
C LEU A 297 -11.56 -30.25 1.28
N GLU A 298 -10.97 -31.40 1.59
CA GLU A 298 -11.48 -32.70 1.18
C GLU A 298 -12.32 -33.31 2.28
N ALA A 299 -13.39 -34.01 1.90
CA ALA A 299 -14.20 -34.77 2.85
C ALA A 299 -13.47 -36.03 3.36
N LYS A 300 -12.57 -36.60 2.53
CA LYS A 300 -11.73 -37.75 2.89
C LYS A 300 -10.59 -37.30 3.80
N SER A 301 -10.24 -38.16 4.76
CA SER A 301 -9.09 -37.93 5.64
C SER A 301 -7.76 -38.03 4.87
N ALA A 302 -6.72 -37.37 5.38
CA ALA A 302 -5.37 -37.45 4.79
C ALA A 302 -4.86 -38.89 4.67
N VAL A 303 -5.17 -39.74 5.65
CA VAL A 303 -4.75 -41.13 5.66
C VAL A 303 -5.41 -41.92 4.53
N GLU A 304 -6.71 -41.71 4.30
CA GLU A 304 -7.44 -42.34 3.21
C GLU A 304 -6.91 -41.91 1.84
N LEU A 305 -6.66 -40.60 1.66
CA LEU A 305 -6.12 -40.06 0.41
C LEU A 305 -4.72 -40.61 0.10
N VAL A 306 -3.85 -40.71 1.12
CA VAL A 306 -2.50 -41.28 0.96
C VAL A 306 -2.57 -42.78 0.68
N GLN A 307 -3.46 -43.51 1.36
CA GLN A 307 -3.63 -44.94 1.12
C GLN A 307 -4.17 -45.23 -0.29
N GLU A 308 -5.15 -44.45 -0.76
CA GLU A 308 -5.68 -44.53 -2.12
C GLU A 308 -4.59 -44.25 -3.15
N PHE A 309 -3.81 -43.18 -2.93
CA PHE A 309 -2.68 -42.83 -3.80
C PHE A 309 -1.63 -43.95 -3.91
N LEU A 310 -1.22 -44.55 -2.78
CA LEU A 310 -0.29 -45.68 -2.79
C LEU A 310 -0.87 -46.92 -3.49
N ASN A 311 -2.16 -47.19 -3.31
CA ASN A 311 -2.83 -48.31 -3.96
C ASN A 311 -2.90 -48.13 -5.48
N ASP A 312 -3.10 -46.91 -5.97
CA ASP A 312 -3.18 -46.63 -7.39
C ASP A 312 -1.82 -46.72 -8.08
N LEU A 313 -0.73 -46.35 -7.38
CA LEU A 313 0.63 -46.61 -7.85
C LEU A 313 0.91 -48.10 -8.02
N ASN A 314 0.43 -48.94 -7.10
CA ASN A 314 0.58 -50.40 -7.19
C ASN A 314 -0.23 -51.03 -8.34
N LYS A 315 -1.31 -50.37 -8.80
CA LYS A 315 -2.12 -50.84 -9.94
C LYS A 315 -1.54 -50.45 -11.30
N LEU A 316 -0.68 -49.42 -11.34
CA LEU A 316 -0.11 -48.88 -12.58
C LEU A 316 1.04 -49.72 -13.16
N ASP A 317 1.51 -50.75 -12.44
CA ASP A 317 2.52 -51.70 -12.93
C ASP A 317 2.02 -52.63 -14.06
N GLY A 318 0.79 -52.40 -14.54
CA GLY A 318 0.22 -53.04 -15.73
C GLY A 318 -0.40 -52.02 -16.69
N PHE A 319 0.27 -51.81 -17.84
CA PHE A 319 -0.11 -51.02 -19.01
C PHE A 319 0.08 -49.49 -18.95
N GLY A 320 0.81 -49.00 -19.96
CA GLY A 320 1.13 -47.59 -20.17
C GLY A 320 0.01 -46.77 -20.82
N ASP A 321 0.29 -45.47 -20.86
CA ASP A 321 -0.41 -44.39 -21.56
C ASP A 321 -1.91 -44.27 -21.27
N SER A 322 -2.24 -43.63 -20.15
CA SER A 322 -3.55 -43.01 -19.96
C SER A 322 -3.41 -41.49 -19.97
N THR A 323 -3.13 -40.95 -21.15
CA THR A 323 -3.60 -39.63 -21.56
C THR A 323 -5.13 -39.61 -21.59
N LYS A 324 -5.78 -39.63 -20.41
CA LYS A 324 -7.18 -39.24 -20.27
C LYS A 324 -7.21 -37.79 -19.80
N LYS A 325 -7.38 -36.89 -20.78
CA LYS A 325 -7.94 -35.56 -20.57
C LYS A 325 -9.37 -35.73 -20.02
N ASP A 326 -9.52 -35.78 -18.71
CA ASP A 326 -10.80 -35.52 -18.08
C ASP A 326 -10.97 -33.99 -17.98
N THR A 327 -11.40 -33.41 -19.09
CA THR A 327 -12.06 -32.10 -19.11
C THR A 327 -13.44 -32.26 -18.48
N GLU A 328 -13.53 -32.26 -17.15
CA GLU A 328 -14.80 -31.98 -16.49
C GLU A 328 -15.08 -30.48 -16.58
N THR A 329 -15.98 -30.14 -17.49
CA THR A 329 -16.62 -28.82 -17.61
C THR A 329 -17.54 -28.60 -16.42
N MET A 330 -16.95 -28.25 -15.28
CA MET A 330 -17.68 -27.72 -14.14
C MET A 330 -18.12 -26.28 -14.48
N LYS A 331 -19.43 -26.08 -14.62
CA LYS A 331 -20.03 -24.78 -14.92
C LYS A 331 -19.70 -23.78 -13.81
N HIS A 332 -18.75 -22.89 -14.08
CA HIS A 332 -18.46 -21.72 -13.25
C HIS A 332 -18.60 -20.44 -14.06
N ASP A 333 -19.13 -19.41 -13.40
CA ASP A 333 -19.50 -18.11 -13.93
C ASP A 333 -18.53 -17.56 -14.98
N THR A 334 -19.10 -17.07 -16.07
CA THR A 334 -18.42 -16.58 -17.29
C THR A 334 -17.42 -15.45 -17.03
N ALA A 335 -17.45 -14.80 -15.86
CA ALA A 335 -16.50 -13.76 -15.45
C ALA A 335 -15.26 -14.32 -14.70
N ALA A 336 -15.37 -15.46 -14.02
CA ALA A 336 -14.25 -16.10 -13.33
C ALA A 336 -13.32 -16.84 -14.31
N VAL A 337 -13.87 -17.31 -15.43
CA VAL A 337 -13.15 -18.04 -16.48
C VAL A 337 -12.01 -17.20 -17.08
N ASP A 338 -12.16 -15.88 -17.20
CA ASP A 338 -11.14 -15.02 -17.82
C ASP A 338 -9.89 -14.83 -16.94
N ARG A 339 -10.03 -14.99 -15.61
CA ARG A 339 -8.90 -14.94 -14.65
C ARG A 339 -8.21 -16.29 -14.47
N SER A 340 -8.96 -17.39 -14.50
CA SER A 340 -8.42 -18.75 -14.33
C SER A 340 -7.56 -19.21 -15.50
N VAL A 341 -7.75 -18.64 -16.69
CA VAL A 341 -6.95 -18.95 -17.91
C VAL A 341 -5.53 -18.35 -17.84
N LEU A 342 -5.21 -17.48 -16.88
CA LEU A 342 -3.93 -16.77 -16.83
C LEU A 342 -2.76 -17.59 -16.26
N ILE A 343 -3.02 -18.62 -15.44
CA ILE A 343 -1.98 -19.39 -14.75
C ILE A 343 -2.18 -20.87 -15.09
N ILE A 344 -1.28 -21.43 -15.88
CA ILE A 344 -1.24 -22.87 -16.14
C ILE A 344 -0.64 -23.54 -14.91
N VAL A 345 -1.44 -24.34 -14.20
CA VAL A 345 -0.98 -25.16 -13.07
C VAL A 345 -0.05 -26.25 -13.60
N ARG A 346 1.11 -26.43 -12.95
CA ARG A 346 2.07 -27.47 -13.31
C ARG A 346 1.45 -28.86 -13.10
N GLY A 347 1.37 -29.65 -14.19
CA GLY A 347 0.75 -30.98 -14.18
C GLY A 347 1.73 -32.14 -14.03
N ASP A 348 3.02 -31.93 -14.32
CA ASP A 348 4.10 -32.89 -14.14
C ASP A 348 4.58 -32.88 -12.68
N LEU A 349 3.79 -33.51 -11.81
CA LEU A 349 4.11 -33.66 -10.39
C LEU A 349 4.73 -35.04 -10.12
N ASP A 350 5.87 -35.07 -9.44
CA ASP A 350 6.46 -36.32 -8.95
C ASP A 350 5.73 -36.89 -7.74
N PHE A 351 6.19 -38.05 -7.25
CA PHE A 351 5.59 -38.72 -6.10
C PHE A 351 5.50 -37.83 -4.85
N ALA A 352 6.57 -37.11 -4.52
CA ALA A 352 6.62 -36.28 -3.32
C ALA A 352 5.67 -35.08 -3.47
N GLU A 353 5.61 -34.49 -4.67
CA GLU A 353 4.73 -33.37 -4.98
C GLU A 353 3.26 -33.76 -4.96
N GLN A 354 2.91 -34.94 -5.49
CA GLN A 354 1.57 -35.49 -5.39
C GLN A 354 1.18 -35.79 -3.93
N LEU A 355 2.12 -36.34 -3.14
CA LEU A 355 1.93 -36.56 -1.71
C LEU A 355 1.63 -35.25 -0.98
N TRP A 356 2.37 -34.17 -1.28
CA TRP A 356 2.08 -32.84 -0.76
C TRP A 356 0.66 -32.37 -1.11
N CYS A 357 0.24 -32.47 -2.37
CA CYS A 357 -1.10 -32.05 -2.78
C CYS A 357 -2.22 -32.82 -2.05
N LYS A 358 -2.02 -34.11 -1.73
CA LYS A 358 -2.99 -34.90 -0.94
C LYS A 358 -2.99 -34.50 0.53
N MET A 359 -1.82 -34.28 1.12
CA MET A 359 -1.69 -34.00 2.55
C MET A 359 -2.06 -32.54 2.88
N SER A 360 -1.66 -31.57 2.07
CA SER A 360 -1.93 -30.14 2.33
C SER A 360 -3.41 -29.76 2.24
N SER A 361 -4.23 -30.58 1.56
CA SER A 361 -5.67 -30.37 1.44
C SER A 361 -6.49 -30.98 2.59
N SER A 362 -5.92 -31.88 3.40
CA SER A 362 -6.70 -32.75 4.29
C SER A 362 -6.10 -33.01 5.68
N VAL A 363 -4.82 -32.70 5.91
CA VAL A 363 -4.18 -32.87 7.22
C VAL A 363 -4.73 -31.84 8.21
N VAL A 364 -5.26 -32.34 9.33
CA VAL A 364 -5.83 -31.52 10.41
C VAL A 364 -5.19 -31.80 11.77
N SER A 365 -4.21 -32.71 11.84
CA SER A 365 -3.53 -33.05 13.09
C SER A 365 -2.12 -33.61 12.89
N TYR A 366 -1.28 -33.52 13.93
CA TYR A 366 0.04 -34.16 13.95
C TYR A 366 -0.04 -35.69 13.77
N GLN A 367 -1.10 -36.31 14.28
CA GLN A 367 -1.30 -37.75 14.16
C GLN A 367 -1.56 -38.18 12.72
N ASP A 368 -2.19 -37.33 11.91
CA ASP A 368 -2.38 -37.59 10.49
C ASP A 368 -1.02 -37.63 9.77
N LEU A 369 -0.12 -36.69 10.08
CA LEU A 369 1.25 -36.71 9.53
C LEU A 369 1.97 -38.02 9.87
N VAL A 370 1.95 -38.42 11.13
CA VAL A 370 2.61 -39.66 11.58
C VAL A 370 2.03 -40.88 10.85
N LYS A 371 0.70 -40.98 10.76
CA LYS A 371 0.03 -42.10 10.07
C LYS A 371 0.36 -42.11 8.58
N CYS A 372 0.25 -40.97 7.89
CA CYS A 372 0.54 -40.86 6.47
C CYS A 372 1.99 -41.23 6.16
N PHE A 373 2.97 -40.68 6.89
CA PHE A 373 4.37 -41.05 6.69
C PHE A 373 4.66 -42.49 7.07
N THR A 374 3.99 -43.05 8.09
CA THR A 374 4.11 -44.48 8.42
C THR A 374 3.69 -45.36 7.24
N LEU A 375 2.56 -45.05 6.59
CA LEU A 375 2.10 -45.78 5.41
C LEU A 375 3.09 -45.70 4.24
N VAL A 376 3.58 -44.50 3.95
CA VAL A 376 4.57 -44.27 2.88
C VAL A 376 5.87 -45.04 3.15
N LEU A 377 6.42 -44.92 4.36
CA LEU A 377 7.67 -45.60 4.71
C LEU A 377 7.53 -47.12 4.70
N GLN A 378 6.39 -47.66 5.15
CA GLN A 378 6.12 -49.09 5.08
C GLN A 378 6.00 -49.59 3.63
N SER A 379 5.36 -48.83 2.75
CA SER A 379 5.26 -49.17 1.32
C SER A 379 6.64 -49.21 0.65
N LEU A 380 7.49 -48.23 0.95
CA LEU A 380 8.88 -48.19 0.45
C LEU A 380 9.71 -49.37 0.99
N GLN A 381 9.64 -49.65 2.30
CA GLN A 381 10.39 -50.75 2.93
C GLN A 381 10.01 -52.13 2.38
N ARG A 382 8.75 -52.34 2.03
CA ARG A 382 8.28 -53.59 1.42
C ARG A 382 8.70 -53.71 -0.05
N GLY A 383 9.14 -52.62 -0.68
CA GLY A 383 9.39 -52.55 -2.11
C GLY A 383 8.11 -52.60 -2.93
N ASP A 384 6.95 -52.31 -2.33
CA ASP A 384 5.65 -52.35 -3.01
C ASP A 384 5.56 -51.26 -4.10
N THR A 385 6.28 -50.16 -3.91
CA THR A 385 6.30 -49.00 -4.83
C THR A 385 7.73 -48.61 -5.23
N GLN A 386 7.93 -48.28 -6.51
CA GLN A 386 9.14 -47.62 -7.01
C GLN A 386 8.78 -46.22 -7.55
N PRO A 387 8.50 -45.26 -6.65
CA PRO A 387 8.00 -43.96 -7.05
C PRO A 387 9.04 -43.17 -7.84
N TRP A 388 8.65 -42.36 -8.81
CA TRP A 388 9.57 -41.48 -9.54
C TRP A 388 9.71 -40.11 -8.84
N LEU A 389 10.91 -39.50 -8.92
CA LEU A 389 11.24 -38.20 -8.34
C LEU A 389 11.93 -37.28 -9.34
N HIS A 390 11.63 -35.98 -9.29
CA HIS A 390 12.43 -34.98 -9.99
C HIS A 390 13.83 -34.85 -9.36
N SER A 391 14.83 -34.63 -10.22
CA SER A 391 16.21 -34.40 -9.80
C SER A 391 16.36 -33.13 -8.94
N GLY A 392 17.32 -33.14 -8.01
CA GLY A 392 17.73 -31.95 -7.24
C GLY A 392 16.98 -31.71 -5.92
N SER A 393 16.10 -32.62 -5.51
CA SER A 393 15.40 -32.57 -4.22
C SER A 393 16.28 -33.14 -3.10
N ASN A 394 16.54 -32.35 -2.05
CA ASN A 394 17.41 -32.74 -0.92
C ASN A 394 16.64 -33.13 0.36
N SER A 395 15.31 -33.28 0.25
CA SER A 395 14.44 -33.63 1.36
C SER A 395 14.79 -34.99 1.99
N LEU A 396 14.39 -35.18 3.24
CA LEU A 396 14.55 -36.47 3.91
C LEU A 396 13.82 -37.59 3.15
N LEU A 397 12.61 -37.30 2.65
CA LEU A 397 11.83 -38.28 1.89
C LEU A 397 12.52 -38.68 0.57
N SER A 398 13.12 -37.72 -0.16
CA SER A 398 13.82 -38.06 -1.42
C SER A 398 15.01 -38.99 -1.17
N LYS A 399 15.77 -38.74 -0.09
CA LYS A 399 16.89 -39.60 0.33
C LYS A 399 16.43 -41.02 0.67
N LEU A 400 15.32 -41.16 1.40
CA LEU A 400 14.76 -42.46 1.77
C LEU A 400 14.25 -43.22 0.54
N ILE A 401 13.61 -42.54 -0.42
CA ILE A 401 13.18 -43.15 -1.68
C ILE A 401 14.39 -43.67 -2.48
N HIS A 402 15.46 -42.87 -2.60
CA HIS A 402 16.69 -43.33 -3.27
C HIS A 402 17.34 -44.53 -2.57
N GLN A 403 17.39 -44.55 -1.25
CA GLN A 403 17.86 -45.69 -0.47
C GLN A 403 17.01 -46.94 -0.68
N SER A 404 15.69 -46.77 -0.80
CA SER A 404 14.74 -47.85 -1.04
C SER A 404 15.02 -48.61 -2.33
N TYR A 405 15.44 -47.93 -3.41
CA TYR A 405 15.81 -48.59 -4.67
C TYR A 405 17.01 -49.54 -4.52
N HIS A 406 17.87 -49.30 -3.53
CA HIS A 406 19.04 -50.12 -3.24
C HIS A 406 18.77 -51.19 -2.16
N GLY A 407 17.53 -51.32 -1.68
CA GLY A 407 17.11 -52.36 -0.74
C GLY A 407 17.59 -52.15 0.71
N ALA A 408 18.15 -50.98 1.04
CA ALA A 408 18.64 -50.65 2.37
C ALA A 408 18.20 -49.24 2.76
N MET A 409 17.04 -49.13 3.40
CA MET A 409 16.46 -47.86 3.85
C MET A 409 16.70 -47.65 5.35
N ASP A 410 17.14 -46.45 5.74
CA ASP A 410 17.37 -46.12 7.14
C ASP A 410 16.06 -46.15 7.95
N ALA A 411 16.16 -46.59 9.22
CA ALA A 411 15.03 -46.55 10.14
C ALA A 411 14.80 -45.11 10.65
N VAL A 412 13.73 -44.48 10.19
CA VAL A 412 13.34 -43.13 10.62
C VAL A 412 12.35 -43.19 11.77
N SER A 413 12.67 -42.53 12.89
CA SER A 413 11.74 -42.36 14.00
C SER A 413 10.85 -41.14 13.75
N LEU A 414 9.53 -41.36 13.57
CA LEU A 414 8.52 -40.31 13.39
C LEU A 414 8.11 -39.65 14.72
N THR A 415 9.09 -39.10 15.44
CA THR A 415 8.91 -38.45 16.75
C THR A 415 9.34 -36.98 16.72
N GLY A 416 8.86 -36.18 17.67
CA GLY A 416 9.19 -34.77 17.76
C GLY A 416 8.71 -33.97 16.55
N THR A 417 9.57 -33.11 15.99
CA THR A 417 9.25 -32.26 14.83
C THR A 417 9.52 -32.93 13.48
N VAL A 418 10.03 -34.17 13.47
CA VAL A 418 10.44 -34.87 12.23
C VAL A 418 9.30 -34.97 11.21
N PRO A 419 8.06 -35.37 11.56
CA PRO A 419 6.98 -35.43 10.58
C PRO A 419 6.62 -34.06 9.98
N LEU A 420 6.67 -32.99 10.77
CA LEU A 420 6.44 -31.63 10.24
C LEU A 420 7.57 -31.23 9.28
N GLN A 421 8.81 -31.45 9.69
CA GLN A 421 10.00 -31.14 8.89
C GLN A 421 9.97 -31.88 7.54
N MET A 422 9.59 -33.16 7.52
CA MET A 422 9.44 -33.92 6.30
C MET A 422 8.41 -33.29 5.35
N LEU A 423 7.22 -32.94 5.85
CA LEU A 423 6.19 -32.34 4.99
C LEU A 423 6.55 -30.91 4.55
N LEU A 424 7.21 -30.15 5.42
CA LEU A 424 7.70 -28.80 5.14
C LEU A 424 8.73 -28.79 4.01
N GLU A 425 9.68 -29.73 4.03
CA GLU A 425 10.69 -29.89 2.96
C GLU A 425 10.03 -30.22 1.61
N ILE A 426 9.06 -31.14 1.60
CA ILE A 426 8.33 -31.52 0.39
C ILE A 426 7.55 -30.31 -0.17
N GLY A 427 6.83 -29.59 0.70
CA GLY A 427 6.07 -28.40 0.30
C GLY A 427 6.96 -27.28 -0.25
N LEU A 428 8.14 -27.08 0.35
CA LEU A 428 9.14 -26.13 -0.14
C LEU A 428 9.62 -26.49 -1.54
N ASP A 429 10.00 -27.75 -1.77
CA ASP A 429 10.49 -28.20 -3.07
C ASP A 429 9.41 -28.05 -4.15
N LYS A 430 8.16 -28.45 -3.84
CA LYS A 430 7.00 -28.32 -4.73
C LYS A 430 6.75 -26.86 -5.09
N LEU A 431 6.58 -25.99 -4.09
CA LEU A 431 6.25 -24.58 -4.32
C LEU A 431 7.37 -23.84 -5.06
N LYS A 432 8.66 -24.09 -4.72
CA LYS A 432 9.78 -23.52 -5.47
C LYS A 432 9.71 -23.90 -6.95
N LYS A 433 9.45 -25.18 -7.28
CA LYS A 433 9.32 -25.64 -8.67
C LYS A 433 8.14 -25.00 -9.38
N ASP A 434 7.02 -24.80 -8.70
CA ASP A 434 5.86 -24.12 -9.29
C ASP A 434 6.17 -22.66 -9.62
N TYR A 435 6.81 -21.92 -8.72
CA TYR A 435 7.23 -20.54 -9.00
C TYR A 435 8.28 -20.51 -10.13
N ILE A 436 9.28 -21.41 -10.11
CA ILE A 436 10.26 -21.52 -11.20
C ILE A 436 9.56 -21.77 -12.53
N SER A 437 8.63 -22.73 -12.58
CA SER A 437 7.87 -23.09 -13.78
C SER A 437 7.09 -21.89 -14.31
N PHE A 438 6.42 -21.13 -13.44
CA PHE A 438 5.72 -19.92 -13.84
C PHE A 438 6.68 -18.85 -14.39
N PHE A 439 7.70 -18.45 -13.62
CA PHE A 439 8.56 -17.32 -13.99
C PHE A 439 9.42 -17.61 -15.22
N ILE A 440 9.92 -18.84 -15.36
CA ILE A 440 10.69 -19.26 -16.53
C ILE A 440 9.76 -19.53 -17.71
N GLY A 441 8.63 -20.23 -17.49
CA GLY A 441 7.68 -20.58 -18.54
C GLY A 441 6.98 -19.36 -19.16
N GLN A 442 6.83 -18.27 -18.40
CA GLN A 442 6.34 -16.98 -18.91
C GLN A 442 7.48 -16.07 -19.41
N GLU A 443 8.72 -16.56 -19.45
CA GLU A 443 9.92 -15.79 -19.86
C GLU A 443 10.13 -14.49 -19.05
N LEU A 444 9.68 -14.47 -17.79
CA LEU A 444 9.76 -13.29 -16.90
C LEU A 444 11.06 -13.26 -16.08
N ALA A 445 11.69 -14.41 -15.87
CA ALA A 445 12.96 -14.52 -15.18
C ALA A 445 13.77 -15.76 -15.66
N SER A 446 15.08 -15.73 -15.42
CA SER A 446 15.95 -16.90 -15.55
C SER A 446 16.15 -17.56 -14.19
N LEU A 447 16.66 -18.79 -14.16
CA LEU A 447 17.02 -19.47 -12.91
C LEU A 447 18.04 -18.65 -12.09
N ASN A 448 18.99 -17.99 -12.76
CA ASN A 448 19.97 -17.11 -12.12
C ASN A 448 19.32 -15.89 -11.44
N HIS A 449 18.24 -15.35 -12.03
CA HIS A 449 17.50 -14.26 -11.38
C HIS A 449 16.83 -14.74 -10.08
N LEU A 450 16.35 -15.99 -10.06
CA LEU A 450 15.61 -16.58 -8.94
C LEU A 450 16.51 -17.24 -7.88
N GLU A 451 17.80 -17.43 -8.14
CA GLU A 451 18.76 -18.15 -7.28
C GLU A 451 18.66 -17.78 -5.79
N TYR A 452 18.59 -16.48 -5.48
CA TYR A 452 18.41 -15.98 -4.11
C TYR A 452 17.23 -16.63 -3.41
N PHE A 453 16.08 -16.72 -4.08
CA PHE A 453 14.83 -17.19 -3.48
C PHE A 453 14.77 -18.72 -3.34
N ILE A 454 15.47 -19.45 -4.21
CA ILE A 454 15.39 -20.91 -4.29
C ILE A 454 16.56 -21.61 -3.58
N SER A 455 17.60 -20.87 -3.21
CA SER A 455 18.83 -21.41 -2.63
C SER A 455 18.58 -22.30 -1.40
N PRO A 456 19.12 -23.53 -1.37
CA PRO A 456 19.02 -24.42 -0.21
C PRO A 456 20.08 -24.14 0.87
N SER A 457 20.95 -23.15 0.67
CA SER A 457 22.09 -22.84 1.55
C SER A 457 21.73 -22.16 2.87
N VAL A 458 20.50 -21.67 2.98
CA VAL A 458 19.98 -20.98 4.17
C VAL A 458 19.08 -21.90 4.98
N ASP A 459 18.82 -21.54 6.23
CA ASP A 459 17.94 -22.32 7.10
C ASP A 459 16.52 -22.41 6.54
N ILE A 460 15.77 -23.43 6.99
CA ILE A 460 14.46 -23.73 6.43
C ILE A 460 13.44 -22.60 6.65
N GLN A 461 13.55 -21.82 7.73
CA GLN A 461 12.63 -20.72 8.00
C GLN A 461 12.89 -19.58 7.01
N GLU A 462 14.15 -19.24 6.75
CA GLU A 462 14.51 -18.27 5.72
C GLU A 462 14.12 -18.76 4.30
N GLN A 463 14.20 -20.07 4.02
CA GLN A 463 13.71 -20.62 2.75
C GLN A 463 12.19 -20.41 2.59
N VAL A 464 11.41 -20.65 3.64
CA VAL A 464 9.96 -20.39 3.65
C VAL A 464 9.67 -18.90 3.44
N TYR A 465 10.38 -18.03 4.15
CA TYR A 465 10.23 -16.58 4.01
C TYR A 465 10.54 -16.07 2.59
N ARG A 466 11.54 -16.67 1.93
CA ARG A 466 11.85 -16.36 0.52
C ARG A 466 10.79 -16.87 -0.46
N VAL A 467 10.17 -18.01 -0.17
CA VAL A 467 9.03 -18.51 -0.97
C VAL A 467 7.81 -17.59 -0.81
N GLN A 468 7.56 -17.03 0.38
CA GLN A 468 6.53 -16.00 0.55
C GLN A 468 6.81 -14.77 -0.32
N LYS A 469 8.06 -14.32 -0.38
CA LYS A 469 8.45 -13.22 -1.29
C LYS A 469 8.17 -13.56 -2.75
N LEU A 470 8.48 -14.77 -3.21
CA LEU A 470 8.15 -15.20 -4.58
C LEU A 470 6.65 -15.19 -4.84
N HIS A 471 5.86 -15.65 -3.87
CA HIS A 471 4.40 -15.61 -3.96
C HIS A 471 3.88 -14.18 -4.12
N HIS A 472 4.37 -13.25 -3.31
CA HIS A 472 3.94 -11.86 -3.42
C HIS A 472 4.34 -11.22 -4.75
N ILE A 473 5.53 -11.55 -5.29
CA ILE A 473 5.92 -11.15 -6.65
C ILE A 473 4.91 -11.69 -7.68
N LEU A 474 4.49 -12.95 -7.55
CA LEU A 474 3.48 -13.55 -8.43
C LEU A 474 2.13 -12.82 -8.32
N GLU A 475 1.67 -12.51 -7.11
CA GLU A 475 0.42 -11.76 -6.87
C GLU A 475 0.45 -10.37 -7.51
N ILE A 476 1.59 -9.67 -7.41
CA ILE A 476 1.82 -8.38 -8.07
C ILE A 476 1.67 -8.50 -9.58
N LEU A 477 2.31 -9.50 -10.18
CA LEU A 477 2.29 -9.69 -11.64
C LEU A 477 0.91 -10.06 -12.14
N VAL A 478 0.25 -11.02 -11.50
CA VAL A 478 -1.08 -11.50 -11.87
C VAL A 478 -2.11 -10.38 -11.75
N SER A 479 -2.03 -9.55 -10.70
CA SER A 479 -2.87 -8.35 -10.56
C SER A 479 -2.64 -7.34 -11.70
N CYS A 480 -1.41 -7.25 -12.22
CA CYS A 480 -1.10 -6.35 -13.33
C CYS A 480 -1.42 -6.94 -14.72
N MET A 481 -1.47 -8.26 -14.88
CA MET A 481 -1.70 -8.90 -16.18
C MET A 481 -3.00 -8.43 -16.85
N LEU A 482 -4.04 -8.13 -16.07
CA LEU A 482 -5.30 -7.58 -16.60
C LEU A 482 -5.11 -6.26 -17.37
N PHE A 483 -4.08 -5.48 -17.03
CA PHE A 483 -3.85 -4.15 -17.58
C PHE A 483 -2.71 -4.09 -18.60
N ILE A 484 -1.67 -4.92 -18.41
CA ILE A 484 -0.43 -4.84 -19.18
C ILE A 484 0.01 -6.15 -19.85
N LYS A 485 -0.79 -7.23 -19.81
CA LYS A 485 -0.43 -8.53 -20.43
C LYS A 485 0.00 -8.46 -21.90
N PRO A 486 -0.60 -7.64 -22.79
CA PRO A 486 -0.12 -7.54 -24.17
C PRO A 486 1.33 -7.02 -24.31
N GLN A 487 1.92 -6.50 -23.23
CA GLN A 487 3.25 -5.92 -23.20
C GLN A 487 4.17 -6.74 -22.30
N HIS A 488 4.69 -7.83 -22.85
CA HIS A 488 5.61 -8.72 -22.14
C HIS A 488 6.82 -7.97 -21.54
N GLU A 489 7.37 -6.99 -22.26
CA GLU A 489 8.48 -6.14 -21.77
C GLU A 489 8.15 -5.43 -20.44
N LEU A 490 6.89 -5.00 -20.24
CA LEU A 490 6.46 -4.37 -19.00
C LEU A 490 6.36 -5.38 -17.85
N LEU A 491 5.81 -6.56 -18.12
CA LEU A 491 5.74 -7.63 -17.12
C LEU A 491 7.14 -8.10 -16.72
N PHE A 492 8.06 -8.22 -17.68
CA PHE A 492 9.46 -8.54 -17.43
C PHE A 492 10.11 -7.45 -16.56
N SER A 493 9.98 -6.18 -16.94
CA SER A 493 10.55 -5.06 -16.18
C SER A 493 10.00 -4.99 -14.74
N LEU A 494 8.70 -5.20 -14.57
CA LEU A 494 8.06 -5.27 -13.26
C LEU A 494 8.63 -6.45 -12.43
N THR A 495 8.75 -7.63 -13.04
CA THR A 495 9.32 -8.82 -12.39
C THR A 495 10.75 -8.53 -11.90
N GLN A 496 11.59 -7.94 -12.76
CA GLN A 496 12.97 -7.60 -12.38
C GLN A 496 13.04 -6.55 -11.27
N SER A 497 12.14 -5.56 -11.29
CA SER A 497 12.02 -4.55 -10.22
C SER A 497 11.68 -5.20 -8.87
N CYS A 498 10.69 -6.09 -8.86
CA CYS A 498 10.26 -6.78 -7.65
C CYS A 498 11.36 -7.73 -7.11
N ILE A 499 12.00 -8.49 -8.00
CA ILE A 499 13.14 -9.36 -7.65
C ILE A 499 14.28 -8.54 -7.01
N LYS A 500 14.63 -7.39 -7.60
CA LYS A 500 15.67 -6.51 -7.07
C LYS A 500 15.31 -5.99 -5.69
N TYR A 501 14.07 -5.55 -5.50
CA TYR A 501 13.59 -5.04 -4.22
C TYR A 501 13.65 -6.11 -3.12
N TYR A 502 13.06 -7.29 -3.36
CA TYR A 502 12.94 -8.34 -2.34
C TYR A 502 14.24 -9.09 -2.03
N LYS A 503 15.27 -8.96 -2.88
CA LYS A 503 16.64 -9.38 -2.54
C LYS A 503 17.27 -8.52 -1.43
N GLN A 504 16.84 -7.26 -1.30
CA GLN A 504 17.49 -6.27 -0.44
C GLN A 504 16.61 -5.82 0.73
N ASN A 505 15.30 -6.07 0.65
CA ASN A 505 14.30 -5.57 1.60
C ASN A 505 13.47 -6.74 2.17
N PRO A 506 12.91 -6.59 3.39
CA PRO A 506 11.93 -7.53 3.91
C PRO A 506 10.64 -7.53 3.04
N LEU A 507 9.78 -8.52 3.27
CA LEU A 507 8.43 -8.51 2.71
C LEU A 507 7.69 -7.27 3.24
N ASN A 508 7.18 -6.44 2.33
CA ASN A 508 6.48 -5.20 2.68
C ASN A 508 5.37 -4.93 1.66
N GLU A 509 4.15 -5.29 2.04
CA GLU A 509 2.97 -5.14 1.20
C GLU A 509 2.55 -3.67 1.01
N GLN A 510 3.05 -2.76 1.86
CA GLN A 510 2.82 -1.32 1.72
C GLN A 510 3.75 -0.65 0.70
N HIS A 511 4.76 -1.37 0.20
CA HIS A 511 5.65 -0.84 -0.82
C HIS A 511 4.89 -0.60 -2.13
N ILE A 512 5.08 0.58 -2.73
CA ILE A 512 4.49 0.94 -4.01
C ILE A 512 5.55 0.75 -5.10
N PHE A 513 5.36 -0.26 -5.94
CA PHE A 513 6.19 -0.46 -7.12
C PHE A 513 5.79 0.54 -8.21
N GLN A 514 6.77 1.27 -8.74
CA GLN A 514 6.57 2.23 -9.82
C GLN A 514 7.13 1.68 -11.13
N LEU A 515 6.28 1.51 -12.12
CA LEU A 515 6.65 1.04 -13.45
C LEU A 515 6.42 2.15 -14.47
N PRO A 516 7.47 2.76 -15.04
CA PRO A 516 7.33 3.72 -16.13
C PRO A 516 6.74 3.05 -17.36
N VAL A 517 5.69 3.63 -17.94
CA VAL A 517 4.99 3.09 -19.11
C VAL A 517 4.85 4.16 -20.18
N ARG A 518 4.86 3.74 -21.46
CA ARG A 518 4.56 4.65 -22.57
C ARG A 518 3.03 4.83 -22.66
N PRO A 519 2.49 6.06 -22.70
CA PRO A 519 1.04 6.27 -22.79
C PRO A 519 0.39 5.56 -23.97
N ALA A 520 1.08 5.47 -25.12
CA ALA A 520 0.60 4.73 -26.30
C ALA A 520 0.28 3.26 -26.01
N ALA A 521 0.99 2.66 -25.06
CA ALA A 521 0.87 1.27 -24.68
C ALA A 521 -0.33 1.06 -23.72
N VAL A 522 -0.65 2.04 -22.89
CA VAL A 522 -1.76 1.98 -21.92
C VAL A 522 -2.97 2.84 -22.32
N LYS A 523 -3.05 3.26 -23.58
CA LYS A 523 -4.06 4.23 -24.07
C LYS A 523 -5.50 3.81 -23.76
N ASN A 524 -5.78 2.51 -23.88
CA ASN A 524 -7.12 1.94 -23.67
C ASN A 524 -7.56 2.02 -22.20
N LEU A 525 -6.62 2.22 -21.27
CA LEU A 525 -6.90 2.29 -19.84
C LEU A 525 -7.33 3.69 -19.38
N TYR A 526 -7.14 4.73 -20.21
CA TYR A 526 -7.34 6.11 -19.77
C TYR A 526 -8.02 7.03 -20.79
N GLN A 527 -7.99 6.74 -22.09
CA GLN A 527 -8.52 7.67 -23.11
C GLN A 527 -10.06 7.80 -23.07
N SER A 528 -10.77 6.75 -22.70
CA SER A 528 -12.24 6.74 -22.54
C SER A 528 -12.70 6.93 -21.09
N GLU A 529 -11.77 6.92 -20.14
CA GLU A 529 -12.07 6.91 -18.72
C GLU A 529 -12.02 8.31 -18.11
N LYS A 530 -12.83 8.52 -17.07
CA LYS A 530 -12.72 9.74 -16.25
C LYS A 530 -11.62 9.55 -15.21
N PRO A 531 -10.66 10.47 -15.11
CA PRO A 531 -9.62 10.36 -14.09
C PRO A 531 -10.22 10.50 -12.68
N GLN A 532 -9.70 9.70 -11.74
CA GLN A 532 -9.96 9.82 -10.31
C GLN A 532 -9.51 11.20 -9.79
N LYS A 533 -8.38 11.68 -10.34
CA LYS A 533 -7.83 12.99 -10.03
C LYS A 533 -7.26 13.63 -11.29
N TRP A 534 -7.63 14.86 -11.58
CA TRP A 534 -7.04 15.68 -12.65
C TRP A 534 -6.54 16.99 -12.05
N LYS A 535 -5.35 17.43 -12.46
CA LYS A 535 -4.67 18.59 -11.89
C LYS A 535 -3.96 19.38 -12.99
N VAL A 536 -4.06 20.70 -12.92
CA VAL A 536 -3.21 21.62 -13.68
C VAL A 536 -2.42 22.50 -12.73
N GLU A 537 -1.11 22.57 -12.97
CA GLU A 537 -0.18 23.45 -12.28
C GLU A 537 0.27 24.55 -13.23
N ILE A 538 0.10 25.80 -12.82
CA ILE A 538 0.55 26.99 -13.53
C ILE A 538 1.74 27.57 -12.76
N SER A 539 2.85 27.76 -13.44
CA SER A 539 4.08 28.29 -12.86
C SER A 539 4.83 29.17 -13.87
N SER A 540 5.82 29.91 -13.38
CA SER A 540 6.54 30.91 -14.17
C SER A 540 8.06 30.80 -14.02
N GLY A 541 8.66 29.66 -14.39
CA GLY A 541 10.13 29.46 -14.36
C GLY A 541 10.75 29.41 -12.95
N GLN A 542 10.32 30.26 -12.03
CA GLN A 542 10.53 30.17 -10.58
C GLN A 542 9.67 29.05 -10.03
N LYS A 543 10.30 27.92 -9.70
CA LYS A 543 9.60 26.69 -9.27
C LYS A 543 8.69 26.86 -8.04
N LYS A 544 8.99 27.83 -7.16
CA LYS A 544 8.27 28.02 -5.89
C LYS A 544 6.90 28.70 -6.04
N VAL A 545 6.72 29.54 -7.05
CA VAL A 545 5.47 30.28 -7.28
C VAL A 545 4.60 29.49 -8.25
N LYS A 546 3.51 28.93 -7.72
CA LYS A 546 2.59 28.11 -8.50
C LYS A 546 1.14 28.34 -8.11
N THR A 547 0.25 28.15 -9.08
CA THR A 547 -1.19 28.06 -8.87
C THR A 547 -1.64 26.69 -9.36
N VAL A 548 -2.30 25.94 -8.50
CA VAL A 548 -2.75 24.58 -8.80
C VAL A 548 -4.27 24.57 -8.77
N TRP A 549 -4.87 23.97 -9.78
CA TRP A 549 -6.28 23.60 -9.76
C TRP A 549 -6.39 22.09 -9.91
N GLN A 550 -7.20 21.46 -9.07
CA GLN A 550 -7.38 20.01 -9.03
C GLN A 550 -8.85 19.65 -8.87
N LEU A 551 -9.27 18.66 -9.65
CA LEU A 551 -10.54 17.96 -9.56
C LEU A 551 -10.28 16.53 -9.09
N SER A 552 -11.02 16.04 -8.10
CA SER A 552 -10.94 14.66 -7.65
C SER A 552 -12.31 14.10 -7.27
N ASP A 553 -12.50 12.79 -7.35
CA ASP A 553 -13.71 12.10 -6.87
C ASP A 553 -13.60 11.67 -5.38
N ILE A 554 -12.40 11.79 -4.80
CA ILE A 554 -12.12 11.59 -3.38
C ILE A 554 -11.73 12.93 -2.76
N SER A 555 -12.12 13.15 -1.49
CA SER A 555 -11.70 14.33 -0.74
C SER A 555 -10.17 14.40 -0.67
N PRO A 556 -9.54 15.48 -1.16
CA PRO A 556 -8.10 15.65 -1.06
C PRO A 556 -7.65 16.12 0.33
N VAL A 557 -8.61 16.39 1.23
CA VAL A 557 -8.39 16.91 2.59
C VAL A 557 -8.97 15.91 3.60
N ASP A 558 -8.13 15.44 4.50
CA ASP A 558 -8.45 14.39 5.48
C ASP A 558 -9.16 14.90 6.75
N HIS A 559 -8.94 16.16 7.11
CA HIS A 559 -9.47 16.78 8.33
C HIS A 559 -10.78 17.57 8.14
N LEU A 560 -11.37 17.51 6.93
CA LEU A 560 -12.65 18.13 6.64
C LEU A 560 -13.66 17.04 6.31
N ASP A 561 -14.73 17.00 7.09
CA ASP A 561 -15.91 16.22 6.74
C ASP A 561 -16.81 17.07 5.84
N PHE A 562 -16.83 16.73 4.56
CA PHE A 562 -17.81 17.29 3.64
C PHE A 562 -19.09 16.49 3.84
N HIS A 563 -19.95 16.93 4.77
CA HIS A 563 -21.24 16.29 5.05
C HIS A 563 -21.88 15.77 3.75
N ARG A 564 -22.02 14.44 3.64
CA ARG A 564 -22.97 13.84 2.70
C ARG A 564 -24.34 14.39 3.11
N PRO A 565 -25.10 15.07 2.24
CA PRO A 565 -26.50 15.30 2.54
C PRO A 565 -27.13 13.94 2.78
N ASP A 566 -27.87 13.80 3.88
CA ASP A 566 -28.62 12.59 4.24
C ASP A 566 -29.33 12.03 3.00
N VAL A 567 -28.81 10.93 2.45
CA VAL A 567 -29.53 10.15 1.44
C VAL A 567 -30.52 9.27 2.21
N SER A 568 -31.48 9.92 2.85
CA SER A 568 -32.76 9.29 3.20
C SER A 568 -33.60 9.28 1.93
N GLU A 569 -33.38 8.28 1.08
CA GLU A 569 -34.46 7.61 0.33
C GLU A 569 -33.89 6.40 -0.43
N LEU A 570 -34.24 5.23 0.09
CA LEU A 570 -34.15 3.95 -0.58
C LEU A 570 -34.89 4.02 -1.92
N THR A 571 -34.15 4.12 -3.03
CA THR A 571 -34.61 3.54 -4.29
C THR A 571 -33.57 2.56 -4.79
N LEU A 572 -33.87 1.28 -4.57
CA LEU A 572 -33.37 0.14 -5.33
C LEU A 572 -33.60 0.42 -6.83
N ASN A 573 -32.62 1.04 -7.48
CA ASN A 573 -32.38 0.95 -8.90
C ASN A 573 -30.93 1.38 -9.16
N GLY A 574 -30.12 0.44 -9.64
CA GLY A 574 -28.69 0.61 -9.94
C GLY A 574 -28.44 1.50 -11.17
N SER A 575 -28.80 2.78 -11.08
CA SER A 575 -28.35 3.81 -12.01
C SER A 575 -27.32 4.70 -11.32
N LEU A 576 -26.06 4.58 -11.76
CA LEU A 576 -24.97 5.56 -11.63
C LEU A 576 -25.13 6.54 -10.46
N GLU A 577 -24.64 6.19 -9.25
CA GLU A 577 -24.43 7.20 -8.22
C GLU A 577 -23.52 8.29 -8.80
N GLU A 578 -24.07 9.48 -9.04
CA GLU A 578 -23.29 10.66 -9.43
C GLU A 578 -22.33 11.01 -8.30
N ARG A 579 -21.09 10.52 -8.40
CA ARG A 579 -20.02 10.80 -7.44
C ARG A 579 -19.86 12.30 -7.24
N THR A 580 -19.92 12.74 -5.98
CA THR A 580 -19.57 14.11 -5.58
C THR A 580 -18.13 14.40 -6.00
N SER A 581 -17.94 15.50 -6.74
CA SER A 581 -16.60 15.94 -7.16
C SER A 581 -16.06 16.98 -6.17
N PHE A 582 -14.78 16.88 -5.87
CA PHE A 582 -14.03 17.79 -5.01
C PHE A 582 -13.13 18.66 -5.86
N ILE A 583 -13.24 19.96 -5.69
CA ILE A 583 -12.44 20.96 -6.37
C ILE A 583 -11.52 21.58 -5.34
N SER A 584 -10.21 21.44 -5.55
CA SER A 584 -9.20 22.10 -4.73
C SER A 584 -8.41 23.11 -5.56
N MET A 585 -8.14 24.26 -4.95
CA MET A 585 -7.33 25.31 -5.56
C MET A 585 -6.22 25.70 -4.60
N VAL A 586 -4.98 25.66 -5.09
CA VAL A 586 -3.81 26.19 -4.37
C VAL A 586 -3.42 27.50 -5.04
N THR A 587 -3.38 28.55 -4.26
CA THR A 587 -2.82 29.84 -4.67
C THR A 587 -1.68 30.22 -3.75
N CYS A 588 -0.78 31.07 -4.23
CA CYS A 588 0.30 31.58 -3.38
C CYS A 588 0.56 33.05 -3.64
N SER A 589 1.20 33.71 -2.67
CA SER A 589 1.67 35.08 -2.73
C SER A 589 3.10 35.13 -2.23
N GLN A 590 3.97 35.79 -2.98
CA GLN A 590 5.37 35.96 -2.62
C GLN A 590 5.59 37.31 -1.94
N VAL A 591 6.24 37.28 -0.78
CA VAL A 591 6.59 38.46 0.00
C VAL A 591 8.10 38.52 0.16
N HIS A 592 8.71 39.63 -0.23
CA HIS A 592 10.14 39.86 -0.05
C HIS A 592 10.40 40.61 1.26
N PHE A 593 11.41 40.15 2.00
CA PHE A 593 11.95 40.90 3.13
C PHE A 593 13.00 41.86 2.56
N LYS A 594 12.56 43.04 2.13
CA LYS A 594 13.45 44.13 1.70
C LYS A 594 13.73 45.08 2.84
#